data_AF-A0A3D3H2M1-F1
#
_entry.id   AF-A0A3D3H2M1-F1
#
_cell.length_a   1.000
_cell.length_b   1.000
_cell.length_c   1.000
_cell.angle_alpha   90.00
_cell.angle_beta   90.00
_cell.angle_gamma   90.00
#
_symmetry.space_group_name_H-M   'P 1'
#
loop_
_entity.id
_entity.type
_entity.pdbx_description
1 polymer ?
#
loop_
_entity_poly.entity_id
_entity_poly.type
_entity_poly.pdbx_seq_one_letter_code
_entity_poly.pdbx_strand_id
1 'polypeptide(L)'
;MTSHDASQDPRTAHTSDDFPEQEQQQPGLETEMTPTPDHGEDSYVGHGRLAGRRALITGGDSGIGRAVAIAFAREGADVAIASLPEE
;
A
#
# COMPACT_ATOMS: atom_id res chain seq x y z
N MET A 1 -16.50 -18.03 -2.58
CA MET A 1 -16.58 -17.53 -3.97
C MET A 1 -17.09 -16.10 -3.88
N THR A 2 -16.22 -15.18 -3.44
CA THR A 2 -16.58 -13.77 -3.30
C THR A 2 -16.43 -13.12 -4.67
N SER A 3 -17.57 -12.69 -5.21
CA SER A 3 -17.68 -11.95 -6.45
C SER A 3 -16.75 -10.73 -6.41
N HIS A 4 -15.80 -10.65 -7.32
CA HIS A 4 -15.17 -9.37 -7.62
C HIS A 4 -16.27 -8.48 -8.20
N ASP A 5 -16.70 -7.50 -7.41
CA ASP A 5 -17.71 -6.55 -7.83
C ASP A 5 -17.21 -5.84 -9.09
N ALA A 6 -18.10 -5.74 -10.07
CA ALA A 6 -17.77 -5.25 -11.40
C ALA A 6 -17.35 -3.78 -11.30
N SER A 7 -16.06 -3.52 -11.55
CA SER A 7 -15.50 -2.24 -12.03
C SER A 7 -16.19 -1.00 -11.47
N GLN A 8 -15.91 -0.69 -10.20
CA GLN A 8 -16.16 0.65 -9.65
C GLN A 8 -15.56 1.71 -10.61
N ASP A 9 -16.26 2.81 -10.84
CA ASP A 9 -15.75 3.90 -11.68
C ASP A 9 -14.44 4.42 -11.08
N PRO A 10 -13.31 4.37 -11.81
CA PRO A 10 -12.01 4.72 -11.25
C PRO A 10 -11.94 6.18 -10.78
N ARG A 11 -12.83 7.05 -11.27
CA ARG A 11 -12.92 8.47 -10.85
C ARG A 11 -13.47 8.62 -9.43
N THR A 12 -14.17 7.61 -8.93
CA THR A 12 -14.83 7.63 -7.61
C THR A 12 -14.48 6.40 -6.77
N ALA A 13 -13.47 5.63 -7.16
CA ALA A 13 -13.06 4.41 -6.47
C ALA A 13 -12.30 4.67 -5.16
N HIS A 14 -11.76 5.87 -5.00
CA HIS A 14 -11.08 6.34 -3.78
C HIS A 14 -11.66 7.68 -3.35
N THR A 15 -11.21 8.19 -2.19
CA THR A 15 -11.73 9.45 -1.65
C THR A 15 -11.61 10.60 -2.66
N SER A 16 -12.73 11.29 -2.85
CA SER A 16 -12.82 12.55 -3.60
C SER A 16 -13.15 13.73 -2.69
N ASP A 17 -13.18 13.49 -1.38
CA ASP A 17 -13.46 14.52 -0.37
C ASP A 17 -12.25 15.43 -0.19
N ASP A 18 -12.48 16.65 0.27
CA ASP A 18 -11.40 17.56 0.64
C ASP A 18 -10.62 16.99 1.83
N PHE A 19 -9.29 17.09 1.77
CA PHE A 19 -8.43 16.67 2.87
C PHE A 19 -8.42 17.74 3.97
N PRO A 20 -8.53 17.35 5.25
CA PRO A 20 -8.30 18.30 6.34
C PRO A 20 -6.86 18.82 6.27
N GLU A 21 -6.68 20.09 6.66
CA GLU A 21 -5.35 20.68 6.81
C GLU A 21 -4.55 19.86 7.83
N GLN A 22 -3.42 19.31 7.39
CA GLN A 22 -2.57 18.44 8.18
C GLN A 22 -1.13 18.59 7.71
N GLU A 23 -0.20 18.75 8.64
CA GLU A 23 1.24 18.84 8.38
C GLU A 23 2.00 18.01 9.40
N GLN A 24 3.08 17.39 8.95
CA GLN A 24 3.97 16.59 9.78
C GLN A 24 5.42 16.93 9.42
N GLN A 25 6.34 16.74 10.37
CA GLN A 25 7.76 16.78 10.06
C GLN A 25 8.15 15.51 9.32
N GLN A 26 9.06 15.63 8.35
CA GLN A 26 9.63 14.49 7.64
C GLN A 26 10.35 13.54 8.63
N PRO A 27 10.22 12.21 8.48
CA PRO A 27 9.57 11.50 7.37
C PRO A 27 8.03 11.47 7.41
N GLY A 28 7.44 11.74 8.57
CA GLY A 28 5.98 11.66 8.80
C GLY A 28 5.51 10.21 9.01
N LEU A 29 4.30 10.04 9.52
CA LEU A 29 3.69 8.75 9.81
C LEU A 29 2.30 8.64 9.19
N GLU A 30 2.07 7.56 8.45
CA GLU A 30 0.77 7.31 7.79
C GLU A 30 -0.38 7.13 8.78
N THR A 31 -0.07 6.60 9.96
CA THR A 31 -1.03 6.41 11.05
C THR A 31 -1.57 7.74 11.59
N GLU A 32 -0.88 8.85 11.32
CA GLU A 32 -1.29 10.20 11.69
C GLU A 32 -1.97 10.96 10.53
N MET A 33 -2.11 10.34 9.36
CA MET A 33 -2.82 10.93 8.20
C MET A 33 -4.33 10.73 8.30
N THR A 34 -5.08 11.73 7.86
CA THR A 34 -6.55 11.66 7.74
C THR A 34 -6.99 12.06 6.33
N PRO A 35 -7.60 11.15 5.54
CA PRO A 35 -7.79 9.73 5.83
C PRO A 35 -6.45 8.97 5.78
N THR A 36 -6.44 7.79 6.41
CA THR A 36 -5.32 6.85 6.28
C THR A 36 -5.20 6.38 4.82
N PRO A 37 -3.99 6.34 4.23
CA PRO A 37 -3.80 5.82 2.89
C PRO A 37 -4.20 4.34 2.76
N ASP A 38 -4.70 3.97 1.58
CA ASP A 38 -4.99 2.59 1.18
C ASP A 38 -3.85 2.07 0.29
N HIS A 39 -3.14 1.04 0.75
CA HIS A 39 -2.02 0.41 0.04
C HIS A 39 -2.42 -0.89 -0.65
N GLY A 40 -3.71 -1.21 -0.62
CA GLY A 40 -4.25 -2.47 -1.08
C GLY A 40 -4.25 -3.56 -0.01
N GLU A 41 -4.17 -3.22 1.28
CA GLU A 41 -4.23 -4.15 2.42
C GLU A 41 -5.44 -5.08 2.33
N ASP A 42 -6.56 -4.64 1.77
CA ASP A 42 -7.75 -5.48 1.60
C ASP A 42 -8.08 -5.77 0.12
N SER A 43 -7.63 -4.92 -0.80
CA SER A 43 -8.06 -4.96 -2.21
C SER A 43 -7.15 -5.76 -3.14
N TYR A 44 -5.83 -5.82 -2.88
CA TYR A 44 -4.90 -6.48 -3.81
C TYR A 44 -4.97 -8.01 -3.71
N VAL A 45 -5.27 -8.72 -4.79
CA VAL A 45 -5.26 -10.19 -4.81
C VAL A 45 -4.08 -10.67 -5.64
N GLY A 46 -3.22 -11.49 -5.03
CA GLY A 46 -2.06 -12.09 -5.71
C GLY A 46 -2.45 -13.28 -6.59
N HIS A 47 -1.69 -13.49 -7.66
CA HIS A 47 -1.90 -14.55 -8.66
C HIS A 47 -0.64 -15.42 -8.86
N GLY A 48 0.33 -15.34 -7.95
CA GLY A 48 1.56 -16.13 -7.97
C GLY A 48 2.60 -15.68 -9.00
N ARG A 49 2.51 -14.44 -9.50
CA ARG A 49 3.36 -13.92 -10.58
C ARG A 49 4.83 -13.78 -10.17
N LEU A 50 5.10 -13.71 -8.87
CA LEU A 50 6.44 -13.53 -8.29
C LEU A 50 6.84 -14.71 -7.39
N ALA A 51 6.19 -15.87 -7.53
CA ALA A 51 6.48 -17.04 -6.72
C ALA A 51 7.98 -17.38 -6.71
N GLY A 52 8.54 -17.49 -5.51
CA GLY A 52 9.94 -17.85 -5.28
C GLY A 52 10.96 -16.73 -5.55
N ARG A 53 10.51 -15.50 -5.83
CA ARG A 53 11.37 -14.33 -5.91
C ARG A 53 11.71 -13.80 -4.53
N ARG A 54 12.81 -13.04 -4.44
CA ARG A 54 13.23 -12.33 -3.25
C ARG A 54 13.44 -10.86 -3.61
N ALA A 55 12.82 -9.96 -2.87
CA ALA A 55 12.85 -8.53 -3.12
C ALA A 55 13.36 -7.75 -1.91
N LEU A 56 14.15 -6.70 -2.16
CA LEU A 56 14.47 -5.66 -1.19
C LEU A 56 13.76 -4.38 -1.64
N ILE A 57 12.94 -3.80 -0.75
CA ILE A 57 12.19 -2.57 -1.00
C ILE A 57 12.65 -1.51 0.01
N THR A 58 13.21 -0.41 -0.49
CA THR A 58 13.56 0.77 0.32
C THR A 58 12.36 1.72 0.39
N GLY A 59 12.07 2.29 1.57
CA GLY A 59 10.84 3.04 1.84
C GLY A 59 9.60 2.15 1.78
N GLY A 60 9.73 0.88 2.20
CA GLY A 60 8.64 -0.11 2.12
C GLY A 60 7.71 -0.14 3.35
N ASP A 61 7.99 0.69 4.34
CA ASP A 61 7.23 0.92 5.57
C ASP A 61 5.90 1.65 5.30
N SER A 62 5.91 2.59 4.34
CA SER A 62 4.81 3.50 4.05
C SER A 62 4.58 3.70 2.55
N GLY A 63 3.42 4.29 2.22
CA GLY A 63 3.05 4.80 0.92
C GLY A 63 3.19 3.79 -0.21
N ILE A 64 3.79 4.24 -1.30
CA ILE A 64 3.91 3.42 -2.52
C ILE A 64 4.81 2.20 -2.27
N GLY A 65 5.87 2.32 -1.48
CA GLY A 65 6.74 1.19 -1.19
C GLY A 65 6.01 0.11 -0.39
N ARG A 66 5.16 0.50 0.56
CA ARG A 66 4.28 -0.42 1.28
C ARG A 66 3.29 -1.14 0.37
N ALA A 67 2.63 -0.40 -0.53
CA ALA A 67 1.72 -0.99 -1.52
C ALA A 67 2.44 -2.03 -2.40
N VAL A 68 3.66 -1.71 -2.84
CA VAL A 68 4.50 -2.64 -3.60
C VAL A 68 4.90 -3.85 -2.77
N ALA A 69 5.26 -3.67 -1.50
CA ALA A 69 5.63 -4.77 -0.60
C ALA A 69 4.47 -5.75 -0.39
N ILE A 70 3.26 -5.23 -0.14
CA ILE A 70 2.03 -6.02 -0.02
C ILE A 70 1.79 -6.81 -1.30
N ALA A 71 1.82 -6.14 -2.46
CA ALA A 71 1.60 -6.78 -3.75
C ALA A 71 2.63 -7.88 -4.03
N PHE A 72 3.92 -7.62 -3.76
CA PHE A 72 4.99 -8.59 -3.98
C PHE A 72 4.85 -9.83 -3.10
N ALA A 73 4.56 -9.63 -1.81
CA ALA A 73 4.32 -10.72 -0.88
C ALA A 73 3.11 -11.56 -1.32
N ARG A 74 2.01 -10.92 -1.73
CA ARG A 74 0.81 -11.60 -2.24
C ARG A 74 1.06 -12.36 -3.55
N GLU A 75 1.93 -11.84 -4.40
CA GLU A 75 2.36 -12.52 -5.62
C GLU A 75 3.37 -13.66 -5.37
N GLY A 76 3.75 -13.90 -4.10
CA GLY A 76 4.54 -15.06 -3.68
C GLY A 76 6.05 -14.81 -3.55
N ALA A 77 6.48 -13.56 -3.45
CA ALA A 77 7.88 -13.22 -3.17
C ALA A 77 8.16 -13.15 -1.66
N ASP A 78 9.37 -13.52 -1.25
CA ASP A 78 9.91 -13.11 0.05
C ASP A 78 10.33 -11.63 -0.05
N VAL A 79 9.94 -10.80 0.93
CA VAL A 79 10.18 -9.34 0.89
C VAL A 79 10.96 -8.90 2.12
N ALA A 80 12.07 -8.21 1.89
CA ALA A 80 12.78 -7.42 2.89
C ALA A 80 12.50 -5.94 2.68
N ILE A 81 12.27 -5.21 3.77
CA ILE A 81 11.97 -3.77 3.76
C ILE A 81 13.10 -3.04 4.47
N ALA A 82 13.49 -1.88 3.93
CA ALA A 82 14.39 -0.93 4.59
C ALA A 82 13.70 0.43 4.67
N SER A 83 13.71 1.03 5.85
CA SER A 83 13.15 2.36 6.17
C SER A 83 14.08 3.09 7.13
N LEU A 84 13.79 4.36 7.42
CA LEU A 84 14.45 5.11 8.47
C LEU A 84 14.02 4.58 9.86
N PRO A 85 14.88 4.68 10.89
CA PRO A 85 14.50 4.30 12.26
C PRO A 85 13.36 5.12 12.86
N GLU A 86 13.15 6.33 12.34
CA GLU A 86 12.10 7.26 12.76
C GLU A 86 10.73 6.96 12.12
N GLU A 87 10.68 6.02 11.17
CA GLU A 87 9.47 5.48 10.51
C GLU A 87 9.02 4.16 11.17
#